data_AF-A0A6B2RYK1-F1
#
_entry.id   AF-A0A6B2RYK1-F1
#
_cell.length_a   1.000
_cell.length_b   1.000
_cell.length_c   1.000
_cell.angle_alpha   90.00
_cell.angle_beta   90.00
_cell.angle_gamma   90.00
#
_symmetry.space_group_name_H-M   'P 1'
#
loop_
_entity.id
_entity.type
_entity.pdbx_description
1 polymer ?
#
loop_
_entity_poly.entity_id
_entity_poly.type
_entity_poly.pdbx_seq_one_letter_code
_entity_poly.pdbx_strand_id
1 'polypeptide(L)'
;MDGITLPAVGAAIPWHVPRGIPYQKAPGSRPVPDGPTETTAPVTDPAIGRIRRRYIRDILDMQERLSFRGLSGELEQSGKHLYRADRGQGVTVTAALTEHIPRRYLMGLGVFRLSQYLQAGFASPDIVFNRSLFCEPIQGFGAADIHVIATDTETGRILGYVSLAHSGDPEPQPASAPERVLFPCEQAHGMRLISLLPGSAGLSTHAIREVKRFVHDHAMTDRTQRLRVTLELLSGITGALCHPDSRTRMLVGDVERHVALRHLMLLGLEVHLVEGTTPDLGPTDLMHPMYVTREKVLPFIAVLPPREEAVRRAALVERAATAPAPFRAVRDLMGSLAGTVHSIEVAA
;
A
#
# COMPACT_ATOMS: atom_id res chain seq x y z
N MET A 1 34.29 16.95 32.12
CA MET A 1 34.55 16.03 31.00
C MET A 1 34.74 14.68 31.65
N ASP A 2 33.63 13.94 31.81
CA ASP A 2 33.64 12.61 32.42
C ASP A 2 32.94 11.68 31.44
N GLY A 3 33.72 10.74 30.91
CA GLY A 3 33.32 9.79 29.89
C GLY A 3 32.56 8.62 30.50
N ILE A 4 31.38 8.36 29.96
CA ILE A 4 30.60 7.15 30.26
C ILE A 4 30.85 6.17 29.11
N THR A 5 31.51 5.06 29.44
CA THR A 5 31.75 3.91 28.58
C THR A 5 30.55 2.97 28.66
N LEU A 6 29.91 2.66 27.54
CA LEU A 6 28.86 1.65 27.43
C LEU A 6 29.47 0.24 27.29
N PRO A 7 28.95 -0.80 27.97
CA PRO A 7 29.45 -2.16 27.79
C PRO A 7 28.87 -2.84 26.54
N ALA A 8 29.65 -3.82 26.09
CA ALA A 8 29.59 -4.49 24.81
C ALA A 8 28.41 -5.47 24.64
N VAL A 9 28.00 -5.60 23.38
CA VAL A 9 27.09 -6.60 22.81
C VAL A 9 27.76 -7.97 22.84
N GLY A 10 27.07 -8.98 23.37
CA GLY A 10 27.47 -10.38 23.20
C GLY A 10 26.63 -11.37 24.00
N ALA A 11 25.76 -12.11 23.31
CA ALA A 11 25.65 -13.58 23.40
C ALA A 11 24.47 -14.06 22.54
N ALA A 12 24.78 -14.86 21.52
CA ALA A 12 23.83 -15.63 20.74
C ALA A 12 23.27 -16.79 21.59
N ILE A 13 21.96 -17.01 21.52
CA ILE A 13 21.27 -18.17 22.15
C ILE A 13 20.97 -19.20 21.05
N PRO A 14 21.35 -20.48 21.21
CA PRO A 14 21.00 -21.53 20.26
C PRO A 14 19.59 -22.06 20.55
N TRP A 15 18.69 -22.04 19.56
CA TRP A 15 17.36 -22.63 19.68
C TRP A 15 17.30 -23.99 18.99
N HIS A 16 17.16 -25.04 19.81
CA HIS A 16 16.77 -26.38 19.38
C HIS A 16 15.27 -26.41 19.03
N VAL A 17 14.94 -26.96 17.87
CA VAL A 17 13.57 -27.15 17.36
C VAL A 17 13.01 -28.51 17.83
N PRO A 18 11.85 -28.57 18.49
CA PRO A 18 11.07 -29.80 18.59
C PRO A 18 10.20 -30.00 17.34
N ARG A 19 10.18 -31.22 16.80
CA ARG A 19 9.38 -31.64 15.64
C ARG A 19 7.89 -31.74 15.99
N GLY A 20 7.06 -31.16 15.12
CA GLY A 20 5.86 -31.76 14.53
C GLY A 20 4.60 -31.93 15.40
N ILE A 21 3.54 -31.19 15.07
CA ILE A 21 2.15 -31.61 15.26
C ILE A 21 1.43 -31.37 13.92
N PRO A 22 0.78 -32.37 13.29
CA PRO A 22 0.02 -32.18 12.06
C PRO A 22 -1.31 -31.46 12.33
N TYR A 23 -1.57 -30.40 11.58
CA TYR A 23 -2.85 -29.68 11.57
C TYR A 23 -3.93 -30.52 10.88
N GLN A 24 -5.00 -30.86 11.61
CA GLN A 24 -6.18 -31.56 11.07
C GLN A 24 -7.15 -30.55 10.45
N LYS A 25 -7.49 -30.79 9.17
CA LYS A 25 -8.47 -30.02 8.38
C LYS A 25 -9.88 -30.21 8.96
N ALA A 26 -10.57 -29.11 9.25
CA ALA A 26 -11.97 -29.15 9.71
C ALA A 26 -12.90 -29.75 8.62
N PRO A 27 -13.82 -30.65 8.98
CA PRO A 27 -14.77 -31.24 8.04
C PRO A 27 -15.99 -30.32 7.85
N GLY A 28 -16.32 -29.94 6.61
CA GLY A 28 -17.62 -29.29 6.36
C GLY A 28 -17.80 -28.42 5.11
N SER A 29 -16.77 -28.14 4.31
CA SER A 29 -16.96 -27.41 3.04
C SER A 29 -17.30 -28.38 1.90
N ARG A 30 -18.49 -28.23 1.32
CA ARG A 30 -18.89 -28.89 0.08
C ARG A 30 -17.88 -28.55 -1.03
N PRO A 31 -17.45 -29.51 -1.86
CA PRO A 31 -16.59 -29.22 -2.99
C PRO A 31 -17.34 -28.33 -3.99
N VAL A 32 -16.73 -27.17 -4.28
CA VAL A 32 -17.07 -26.37 -5.45
C VAL A 32 -16.69 -27.20 -6.68
N PRO A 33 -17.55 -27.33 -7.71
CA PRO A 33 -17.19 -28.08 -8.89
C PRO A 33 -15.93 -27.47 -9.53
N ASP A 34 -14.94 -28.31 -9.80
CA ASP A 34 -13.74 -27.95 -10.54
C ASP A 34 -14.17 -27.38 -11.91
N GLY A 35 -14.13 -26.05 -12.03
CA GLY A 35 -14.10 -25.39 -13.32
C GLY A 35 -12.84 -25.84 -14.06
N PRO A 36 -12.85 -25.87 -15.41
CA PRO A 36 -11.72 -26.39 -16.18
C PRO A 36 -10.44 -25.65 -15.79
N THR A 37 -9.50 -26.39 -15.20
CA THR A 37 -8.10 -26.00 -15.03
C THR A 37 -7.47 -25.89 -16.42
N GLU A 38 -7.70 -24.76 -17.08
CA GLU A 38 -6.84 -24.31 -18.17
C GLU A 38 -5.51 -23.84 -17.57
N THR A 39 -4.67 -24.82 -17.23
CA THR A 39 -3.23 -24.62 -17.10
C THR A 39 -2.72 -24.38 -18.51
N THR A 40 -2.90 -23.16 -19.02
CA THR A 40 -2.36 -22.74 -20.32
C THR A 40 -0.84 -22.74 -20.21
N ALA A 41 -0.21 -23.77 -20.78
CA ALA A 41 1.22 -23.79 -20.99
C ALA A 41 1.65 -22.47 -21.68
N PRO A 42 2.80 -21.88 -21.32
CA PRO A 42 3.25 -20.64 -21.91
C PRO A 42 3.35 -20.82 -23.43
N VAL A 43 2.60 -20.00 -24.17
CA VAL A 43 2.63 -20.03 -25.63
C VAL A 43 4.05 -19.67 -26.09
N THR A 44 4.78 -20.67 -26.59
CA THR A 44 6.19 -20.57 -27.00
C THR A 44 6.39 -19.95 -28.38
N ASP A 45 5.33 -19.51 -29.06
CA ASP A 45 5.44 -18.87 -30.37
C ASP A 45 6.19 -17.52 -30.25
N PRO A 46 7.38 -17.39 -30.88
CA PRO A 46 8.15 -16.15 -30.87
C PRO A 46 7.37 -14.94 -31.43
N ALA A 47 6.41 -15.17 -32.33
CA ALA A 47 5.53 -14.13 -32.86
C ALA A 47 4.60 -13.56 -31.77
N ILE A 48 3.95 -14.43 -30.99
CA ILE A 48 3.10 -14.03 -29.87
C ILE A 48 3.93 -13.28 -28.82
N GLY A 49 5.15 -13.74 -28.54
CA GLY A 49 6.08 -13.02 -27.66
C GLY A 49 6.41 -11.60 -28.13
N ARG A 50 6.55 -11.36 -29.44
CA ARG A 50 6.76 -10.01 -30.00
C ARG A 50 5.53 -9.12 -29.85
N ILE A 51 4.34 -9.66 -30.14
CA ILE A 51 3.07 -8.93 -30.03
C ILE A 51 2.82 -8.53 -28.57
N ARG A 52 3.02 -9.45 -27.62
CA ARG A 52 2.92 -9.18 -26.19
C ARG A 52 3.84 -8.03 -25.75
N ARG A 53 5.12 -8.08 -26.13
CA ARG A 53 6.07 -7.00 -25.77
C ARG A 53 5.66 -5.64 -26.33
N ARG A 54 5.12 -5.62 -27.56
CA ARG A 54 4.58 -4.39 -28.15
C ARG A 54 3.36 -3.89 -27.36
N TYR A 55 2.40 -4.76 -27.06
CA TYR A 55 1.21 -4.42 -26.28
C TYR A 55 1.55 -3.79 -24.93
N ILE A 56 2.51 -4.39 -24.21
CA ILE A 56 2.99 -3.85 -22.93
C ILE A 56 3.65 -2.49 -23.12
N ARG A 57 4.50 -2.33 -24.14
CA ARG A 57 5.12 -1.03 -24.44
C ARG A 57 4.06 0.03 -24.71
N ASP A 58 3.03 -0.28 -25.49
CA ASP A 58 1.97 0.67 -25.82
C ASP A 58 1.22 1.15 -24.54
N ILE A 59 1.04 0.28 -23.52
CA ILE A 59 0.48 0.65 -22.21
C ILE A 59 1.42 1.60 -21.45
N LEU A 60 2.73 1.30 -21.46
CA LEU A 60 3.73 2.16 -20.80
C LEU A 60 3.78 3.55 -21.45
N ASP A 61 3.85 3.60 -22.78
CA ASP A 61 3.88 4.85 -23.56
C ASP A 61 2.58 5.66 -23.39
N MET A 62 1.43 4.98 -23.23
CA MET A 62 0.15 5.64 -22.95
C MET A 62 0.19 6.39 -21.62
N GLN A 63 0.75 5.79 -20.56
CA GLN A 63 0.81 6.40 -19.24
C GLN A 63 1.60 7.72 -19.25
N GLU A 64 2.69 7.81 -20.02
CA GLU A 64 3.52 9.01 -20.12
C GLU A 64 2.78 10.22 -20.73
N ARG A 65 1.71 9.95 -21.49
CA ARG A 65 0.87 10.96 -22.16
C ARG A 65 -0.35 11.37 -21.35
N LEU A 66 -0.67 10.65 -20.27
CA LEU A 66 -1.82 10.99 -19.43
C LEU A 66 -1.50 12.20 -18.56
N SER A 67 -2.45 13.13 -18.53
CA SER A 67 -2.45 14.27 -17.62
C SER A 67 -3.68 14.21 -16.73
N PHE A 68 -3.46 14.46 -15.45
CA PHE A 68 -4.48 14.59 -14.41
C PHE A 68 -4.70 16.06 -14.06
N ARG A 69 -4.23 16.98 -14.93
CA ARG A 69 -4.54 18.40 -14.84
C ARG A 69 -6.07 18.54 -14.83
N GLY A 70 -6.59 19.20 -13.80
CA GLY A 70 -8.03 19.33 -13.55
C GLY A 70 -8.58 18.47 -12.42
N LEU A 71 -7.97 17.33 -12.08
CA LEU A 71 -8.47 16.45 -11.01
C LEU A 71 -8.65 17.21 -9.68
N SER A 72 -7.59 17.90 -9.24
CA SER A 72 -7.64 18.67 -8.00
C SER A 72 -8.69 19.80 -8.06
N GLY A 73 -8.89 20.42 -9.21
CA GLY A 73 -9.85 21.52 -9.39
C GLY A 73 -11.30 21.02 -9.36
N GLU A 74 -11.58 19.88 -9.97
CA GLU A 74 -12.92 19.28 -9.96
C GLU A 74 -13.34 18.78 -8.57
N LEU A 75 -12.40 18.16 -7.84
CA LEU A 75 -12.62 17.78 -6.45
C LEU A 75 -12.80 19.00 -5.54
N GLU A 76 -12.18 20.14 -5.87
CA GLU A 76 -12.32 21.39 -5.13
C GLU A 76 -13.69 22.03 -5.37
N GLN A 77 -14.11 22.12 -6.63
CA GLN A 77 -15.42 22.64 -7.01
C GLN A 77 -16.57 21.83 -6.40
N SER A 78 -16.39 20.52 -6.22
CA SER A 78 -17.38 19.65 -5.60
C SER A 78 -17.28 19.57 -4.07
N GLY A 79 -16.24 20.16 -3.46
CA GLY A 79 -16.01 20.09 -2.01
C GLY A 79 -15.72 18.68 -1.50
N LYS A 80 -15.14 17.81 -2.33
CA LYS A 80 -14.98 16.37 -2.07
C LYS A 80 -13.55 15.93 -1.72
N HIS A 81 -12.66 16.87 -1.44
CA HIS A 81 -11.32 16.58 -0.93
C HIS A 81 -11.37 16.14 0.52
N LEU A 82 -10.64 15.08 0.84
CA LEU A 82 -10.24 14.78 2.21
C LEU A 82 -8.98 15.56 2.61
N TYR A 83 -8.13 15.86 1.63
CA TYR A 83 -6.94 16.68 1.80
C TYR A 83 -6.48 17.22 0.46
N ARG A 84 -5.94 18.44 0.45
CA ARG A 84 -5.29 19.04 -0.71
C ARG A 84 -4.16 19.93 -0.24
N ALA A 85 -3.03 19.86 -0.93
CA ALA A 85 -1.98 20.85 -0.76
C ALA A 85 -1.26 21.12 -2.08
N ASP A 86 -0.99 22.40 -2.32
CA ASP A 86 -0.07 22.89 -3.33
C ASP A 86 0.86 23.89 -2.66
N ARG A 87 2.16 23.58 -2.65
CA ARG A 87 3.16 24.36 -1.92
C ARG A 87 4.07 25.17 -2.84
N GLY A 88 3.76 25.24 -4.14
CA GLY A 88 4.61 25.90 -5.13
C GLY A 88 5.97 25.21 -5.34
N GLN A 89 6.06 23.92 -5.02
CA GLN A 89 7.28 23.11 -5.12
C GLN A 89 7.21 22.07 -6.27
N GLY A 90 6.42 22.37 -7.29
CA GLY A 90 6.22 21.52 -8.46
C GLY A 90 5.39 20.25 -8.19
N VAL A 91 4.86 20.07 -6.98
CA VAL A 91 4.01 18.95 -6.62
C VAL A 91 2.73 19.47 -5.97
N THR A 92 1.61 18.99 -6.50
CA THR A 92 0.28 19.13 -5.89
C THR A 92 -0.13 17.75 -5.38
N VAL A 93 -0.59 17.66 -4.14
CA VAL A 93 -1.13 16.41 -3.56
C VAL A 93 -2.62 16.56 -3.28
N THR A 94 -3.37 15.50 -3.55
CA THR A 94 -4.80 15.41 -3.33
C THR A 94 -5.15 14.07 -2.73
N ALA A 95 -6.04 14.06 -1.73
CA ALA A 95 -6.67 12.86 -1.20
C ALA A 95 -8.19 12.93 -1.34
N ALA A 96 -8.80 11.88 -1.88
CA ALA A 96 -10.25 11.78 -2.03
C ALA A 96 -10.73 10.31 -1.96
N LEU A 97 -12.03 10.13 -1.71
CA LEU A 97 -12.68 8.81 -1.80
C LEU A 97 -12.87 8.40 -3.26
N THR A 98 -12.82 7.11 -3.56
CA THR A 98 -13.08 6.57 -4.92
C THR A 98 -14.37 7.13 -5.51
N GLU A 99 -15.47 7.12 -4.74
CA GLU A 99 -16.78 7.58 -5.20
C GLU A 99 -16.81 9.06 -5.62
N HIS A 100 -15.86 9.86 -5.14
CA HIS A 100 -15.75 11.27 -5.46
C HIS A 100 -14.85 11.54 -6.66
N ILE A 101 -14.03 10.57 -7.08
CA ILE A 101 -13.11 10.75 -8.20
C ILE A 101 -13.84 10.42 -9.51
N PRO A 102 -13.90 11.35 -10.48
CA PRO A 102 -14.50 11.09 -11.77
C PRO A 102 -13.91 9.85 -12.45
N ARG A 103 -14.77 9.03 -13.04
CA ARG A 103 -14.40 7.72 -13.63
C ARG A 103 -13.20 7.78 -14.58
N ARG A 104 -13.05 8.87 -15.35
CA ARG A 104 -11.89 9.06 -16.26
C ARG A 104 -10.56 9.09 -15.51
N TYR A 105 -10.52 9.72 -14.33
CA TYR A 105 -9.33 9.78 -13.50
C TYR A 105 -9.11 8.44 -12.79
N LEU A 106 -10.15 7.74 -12.35
CA LEU A 106 -10.01 6.37 -11.83
C LEU A 106 -9.40 5.41 -12.87
N MET A 107 -9.85 5.47 -14.13
CA MET A 107 -9.24 4.69 -15.21
C MET A 107 -7.77 5.07 -15.39
N GLY A 108 -7.44 6.36 -15.41
CA GLY A 108 -6.06 6.83 -15.47
C GLY A 108 -5.21 6.34 -14.30
N LEU A 109 -5.75 6.31 -13.08
CA LEU A 109 -5.06 5.77 -11.90
C LEU A 109 -4.79 4.27 -12.07
N GLY A 110 -5.75 3.52 -12.63
CA GLY A 110 -5.58 2.12 -12.99
C GLY A 110 -4.47 1.91 -14.03
N VAL A 111 -4.37 2.79 -15.03
CA VAL A 111 -3.26 2.78 -16.01
C VAL A 111 -1.93 3.05 -15.30
N PHE A 112 -1.85 4.12 -14.50
CA PHE A 112 -0.63 4.49 -13.78
C PHE A 112 -0.12 3.33 -12.93
N ARG A 113 -0.97 2.77 -12.05
CA ARG A 113 -0.62 1.63 -11.18
C ARG A 113 -0.12 0.43 -11.99
N LEU A 114 -0.84 0.06 -13.05
CA LEU A 114 -0.45 -1.08 -13.89
C LEU A 114 0.93 -0.87 -14.52
N SER A 115 1.17 0.31 -15.11
CA SER A 115 2.44 0.64 -15.73
C SER A 115 3.60 0.59 -14.74
N GLN A 116 3.44 1.16 -13.54
CA GLN A 116 4.49 1.12 -12.52
C GLN A 116 4.82 -0.31 -12.08
N TYR A 117 3.81 -1.19 -11.96
CA TYR A 117 4.04 -2.58 -11.59
C TYR A 117 4.60 -3.44 -12.72
N LEU A 118 4.25 -3.17 -13.97
CA LEU A 118 4.87 -3.82 -15.11
C LEU A 118 6.37 -3.45 -15.20
N GLN A 119 6.70 -2.17 -14.99
CA GLN A 119 8.10 -1.71 -14.97
C GLN A 119 8.90 -2.32 -13.81
N ALA A 120 8.28 -2.48 -12.64
CA ALA A 120 8.90 -3.13 -11.48
C ALA A 120 8.96 -4.67 -11.58
N GLY A 121 8.30 -5.29 -12.57
CA GLY A 121 8.17 -6.75 -12.66
C GLY A 121 7.22 -7.36 -11.62
N PHE A 122 6.37 -6.54 -10.98
CA PHE A 122 5.42 -6.96 -9.94
C PHE A 122 4.05 -7.37 -10.51
N ALA A 123 3.72 -6.96 -11.74
CA ALA A 123 2.54 -7.40 -12.45
C ALA A 123 2.90 -8.34 -13.61
N SER A 124 2.06 -9.35 -13.86
CA SER A 124 2.28 -10.34 -14.93
C SER A 124 1.98 -9.77 -16.32
N PRO A 125 2.97 -9.63 -17.22
CA PRO A 125 2.74 -9.19 -18.59
C PRO A 125 1.87 -10.18 -19.39
N ASP A 126 1.91 -11.46 -19.02
CA ASP A 126 1.12 -12.52 -19.67
C ASP A 126 -0.36 -12.38 -19.35
N ILE A 127 -0.70 -12.15 -18.08
CA ILE A 127 -2.08 -11.93 -17.67
C ILE A 127 -2.63 -10.65 -18.31
N VAL A 128 -1.83 -9.59 -18.34
CA VAL A 128 -2.21 -8.32 -18.98
C VAL A 128 -2.54 -8.53 -20.45
N PHE A 129 -1.68 -9.22 -21.19
CA PHE A 129 -1.87 -9.49 -22.61
C PHE A 129 -3.06 -10.43 -22.87
N ASN A 130 -3.11 -11.57 -22.18
CA ASN A 130 -4.15 -12.60 -22.39
C ASN A 130 -5.54 -12.10 -22.03
N ARG A 131 -5.66 -11.20 -21.04
CA ARG A 131 -6.93 -10.59 -20.64
C ARG A 131 -7.19 -9.24 -21.30
N SER A 132 -6.33 -8.80 -22.22
CA SER A 132 -6.43 -7.50 -22.91
C SER A 132 -6.61 -6.32 -21.94
N LEU A 133 -5.88 -6.36 -20.81
CA LEU A 133 -5.92 -5.30 -19.81
C LEU A 133 -5.09 -4.11 -20.29
N PHE A 134 -5.68 -2.92 -20.30
CA PHE A 134 -4.95 -1.67 -20.53
C PHE A 134 -4.83 -0.82 -19.25
N CYS A 135 -5.49 -1.23 -18.17
CA CYS A 135 -5.41 -0.63 -16.84
C CYS A 135 -5.64 -1.74 -15.78
N GLU A 136 -5.22 -1.49 -14.54
CA GLU A 136 -5.58 -2.36 -13.42
C GLU A 136 -7.13 -2.37 -13.23
N PRO A 137 -7.76 -3.52 -12.92
CA PRO A 137 -9.22 -3.60 -12.77
C PRO A 137 -9.76 -2.63 -11.70
N ILE A 138 -10.41 -1.55 -12.14
CA ILE A 138 -10.97 -0.52 -11.26
C ILE A 138 -12.26 -0.97 -10.56
N GLN A 139 -12.88 -2.06 -11.00
CA GLN A 139 -14.05 -2.66 -10.35
C GLN A 139 -13.73 -3.14 -8.93
N GLY A 140 -12.45 -3.39 -8.64
CA GLY A 140 -11.98 -3.73 -7.30
C GLY A 140 -11.73 -2.52 -6.39
N PHE A 141 -11.99 -1.28 -6.84
CA PHE A 141 -11.87 -0.10 -5.99
C PHE A 141 -13.16 0.04 -5.19
N GLY A 142 -13.06 -0.07 -3.87
CA GLY A 142 -14.18 0.19 -2.98
C GLY A 142 -14.56 1.67 -3.05
N ALA A 143 -15.87 1.97 -3.06
CA ALA A 143 -16.38 3.35 -3.10
C ALA A 143 -15.76 4.23 -2.00
N ALA A 144 -15.53 3.63 -0.83
CA ALA A 144 -14.95 4.28 0.34
C ALA A 144 -13.41 4.22 0.40
N ASP A 145 -12.71 3.64 -0.58
CA ASP A 145 -11.23 3.65 -0.60
C ASP A 145 -10.73 5.09 -0.71
N ILE A 146 -9.63 5.39 -0.03
CA ILE A 146 -8.98 6.71 -0.14
C ILE A 146 -7.84 6.60 -1.14
N HIS A 147 -7.78 7.52 -2.08
CA HIS A 147 -6.68 7.68 -3.01
C HIS A 147 -5.90 8.94 -2.69
N VAL A 148 -4.60 8.81 -2.43
CA VAL A 148 -3.68 9.94 -2.27
C VAL A 148 -2.79 9.99 -3.50
N ILE A 149 -2.84 11.11 -4.20
CA ILE A 149 -2.27 11.27 -5.55
C ILE A 149 -1.38 12.51 -5.52
N ALA A 150 -0.11 12.33 -5.85
CA ALA A 150 0.84 13.42 -6.06
C ALA A 150 1.00 13.64 -7.57
N THR A 151 0.68 14.84 -8.04
CA THR A 151 0.82 15.25 -9.44
C THR A 151 1.84 16.36 -9.59
N ASP A 152 2.55 16.33 -10.71
CA ASP A 152 3.37 17.46 -11.16
C ASP A 152 2.48 18.67 -11.46
N THR A 153 2.78 19.82 -10.85
CA THR A 153 1.92 21.01 -10.92
C THR A 153 1.84 21.57 -12.34
N GLU A 154 2.91 21.44 -13.13
CA GLU A 154 2.95 21.92 -14.50
C GLU A 154 2.21 20.95 -15.41
N THR A 155 2.70 19.73 -15.57
CA THR A 155 2.23 18.76 -16.56
C THR A 155 0.95 18.03 -16.16
N GLY A 156 0.63 17.98 -14.87
CA GLY A 156 -0.46 17.17 -14.31
C GLY A 156 -0.17 15.67 -14.32
N ARG A 157 1.07 15.23 -14.64
CA ARG A 157 1.45 13.81 -14.58
C ARG A 157 1.45 13.33 -13.13
N ILE A 158 1.08 12.08 -12.89
CA ILE A 158 1.22 11.47 -11.57
C ILE A 158 2.70 11.19 -11.30
N LEU A 159 3.20 11.72 -10.18
CA LEU A 159 4.56 11.50 -9.69
C LEU A 159 4.60 10.41 -8.62
N GLY A 160 3.49 10.19 -7.92
CA GLY A 160 3.36 9.14 -6.92
C GLY A 160 1.92 8.93 -6.49
N TYR A 161 1.68 7.77 -5.91
CA TYR A 161 0.35 7.31 -5.51
C TYR A 161 0.43 6.41 -4.28
N VAL A 162 -0.62 6.44 -3.48
CA VAL A 162 -0.89 5.45 -2.42
C VAL A 162 -2.39 5.39 -2.20
N SER A 163 -2.91 4.20 -1.86
CA SER A 163 -4.32 4.00 -1.55
C SER A 163 -4.51 3.41 -0.15
N LEU A 164 -5.57 3.84 0.54
CA LEU A 164 -6.02 3.27 1.80
C LEU A 164 -7.35 2.54 1.55
N ALA A 165 -7.26 1.24 1.27
CA ALA A 165 -8.42 0.42 0.95
C ALA A 165 -9.31 0.25 2.20
N HIS A 166 -10.62 0.37 1.99
CA HIS A 166 -11.63 0.15 3.01
C HIS A 166 -11.94 -1.36 3.15
N SER A 167 -12.67 -1.74 4.19
CA SER A 167 -13.22 -3.11 4.26
C SER A 167 -14.17 -3.36 3.09
N GLY A 168 -14.18 -4.60 2.59
CA GLY A 168 -15.17 -5.09 1.65
C GLY A 168 -16.52 -5.46 2.31
N ASP A 169 -16.63 -5.38 3.64
CA ASP A 169 -17.90 -5.62 4.32
C ASP A 169 -18.92 -4.52 3.98
N PRO A 170 -20.16 -4.87 3.61
CA PRO A 170 -21.20 -3.89 3.30
C PRO A 170 -21.59 -3.05 4.52
N GLU A 171 -21.54 -3.65 5.72
CA GLU A 171 -21.81 -3.00 7.01
C GLU A 171 -20.64 -3.22 7.97
N PRO A 172 -20.39 -2.32 8.95
CA PRO A 172 -19.33 -2.51 9.92
C PRO A 172 -19.51 -3.81 10.71
N GLN A 173 -18.52 -4.70 10.63
CA GLN A 173 -18.47 -5.94 11.42
C GLN A 173 -17.43 -5.80 12.54
N PRO A 174 -17.56 -6.51 13.67
CA PRO A 174 -16.44 -6.65 14.61
C PRO A 174 -15.20 -7.17 13.88
N ALA A 175 -14.02 -6.62 14.14
CA ALA A 175 -12.78 -7.05 13.48
C ALA A 175 -12.38 -8.50 13.82
N SER A 176 -12.93 -9.05 14.89
CA SER A 176 -12.79 -10.45 15.29
C SER A 176 -13.83 -11.38 14.66
N ALA A 177 -14.84 -10.85 13.94
CA ALA A 177 -15.90 -11.65 13.36
C ALA A 177 -15.32 -12.66 12.35
N PRO A 178 -15.60 -13.97 12.49
CA PRO A 178 -15.07 -14.99 11.58
C PRO A 178 -15.63 -14.86 10.15
N GLU A 179 -16.77 -14.23 9.95
CA GLU A 179 -17.43 -14.07 8.66
C GLU A 179 -17.04 -12.78 7.91
N ARG A 180 -16.33 -11.84 8.56
CA ARG A 180 -15.92 -10.60 7.89
C ARG A 180 -15.08 -10.88 6.64
N VAL A 181 -15.18 -9.99 5.68
CA VAL A 181 -14.30 -9.98 4.51
C VAL A 181 -12.87 -9.73 4.95
N LEU A 182 -11.94 -10.53 4.42
CA LEU A 182 -10.50 -10.35 4.65
C LEU A 182 -9.98 -9.19 3.83
N PHE A 183 -9.07 -8.40 4.41
CA PHE A 183 -8.28 -7.43 3.67
C PHE A 183 -7.38 -8.15 2.65
N PRO A 184 -7.11 -7.61 1.46
CA PRO A 184 -6.23 -8.28 0.49
C PRO A 184 -4.86 -8.76 1.01
N CYS A 185 -4.18 -8.06 1.93
CA CYS A 185 -2.99 -8.61 2.60
C CYS A 185 -3.31 -9.85 3.44
N GLU A 186 -4.44 -9.87 4.16
CA GLU A 186 -4.91 -11.05 4.89
C GLU A 186 -5.24 -12.22 3.96
N GLN A 187 -5.81 -11.93 2.78
CA GLN A 187 -6.07 -12.93 1.75
C GLN A 187 -4.76 -13.51 1.21
N ALA A 188 -3.80 -12.65 0.85
CA ALA A 188 -2.50 -13.05 0.34
C ALA A 188 -1.73 -13.90 1.35
N HIS A 189 -1.80 -13.56 2.64
CA HIS A 189 -1.11 -14.29 3.71
C HIS A 189 -1.95 -15.42 4.33
N GLY A 190 -3.18 -15.65 3.85
CA GLY A 190 -4.07 -16.70 4.35
C GLY A 190 -4.40 -16.60 5.84
N MET A 191 -4.44 -15.39 6.41
CA MET A 191 -4.53 -15.22 7.87
C MET A 191 -5.34 -14.00 8.29
N ARG A 192 -5.86 -14.02 9.52
CA ARG A 192 -6.55 -12.89 10.14
C ARG A 192 -5.56 -12.07 10.97
N LEU A 193 -4.92 -11.09 10.34
CA LEU A 193 -3.90 -10.25 10.98
C LEU A 193 -4.46 -9.57 12.22
N ILE A 194 -5.66 -9.00 12.13
CA ILE A 194 -6.20 -8.15 13.19
C ILE A 194 -6.44 -8.94 14.49
N SER A 195 -6.73 -10.24 14.41
CA SER A 195 -6.92 -11.08 15.60
C SER A 195 -5.63 -11.34 16.39
N LEU A 196 -4.46 -11.00 15.85
CA LEU A 196 -3.18 -11.14 16.56
C LEU A 196 -2.96 -10.06 17.62
N LEU A 197 -3.69 -8.94 17.57
CA LEU A 197 -3.55 -7.86 18.55
C LEU A 197 -4.63 -7.93 19.65
N PRO A 198 -4.23 -8.02 20.94
CA PRO A 198 -5.17 -8.00 22.06
C PRO A 198 -6.05 -6.74 22.11
N GLY A 199 -5.57 -5.61 21.60
CA GLY A 199 -6.28 -4.33 21.54
C GLY A 199 -7.26 -4.18 20.39
N SER A 200 -7.51 -5.24 19.60
CA SER A 200 -8.48 -5.20 18.50
C SER A 200 -9.94 -5.30 18.97
N ALA A 201 -10.17 -5.61 20.25
CA ALA A 201 -11.50 -5.70 20.84
C ALA A 201 -12.26 -4.38 20.71
N GLY A 202 -13.43 -4.42 20.06
CA GLY A 202 -14.27 -3.24 19.82
C GLY A 202 -13.94 -2.45 18.55
N LEU A 203 -12.90 -2.81 17.79
CA LEU A 203 -12.71 -2.27 16.46
C LEU A 203 -13.72 -2.89 15.49
N SER A 204 -14.31 -2.05 14.64
CA SER A 204 -15.05 -2.53 13.48
C SER A 204 -14.14 -2.58 12.25
N THR A 205 -14.50 -3.40 11.27
CA THR A 205 -13.78 -3.50 10.00
C THR A 205 -13.72 -2.18 9.25
N HIS A 206 -14.73 -1.32 9.39
CA HIS A 206 -14.76 0.02 8.81
C HIS A 206 -13.82 1.03 9.51
N ALA A 207 -13.34 0.72 10.72
CA ALA A 207 -12.31 1.51 11.41
C ALA A 207 -10.88 1.13 10.99
N ILE A 208 -10.73 0.18 10.07
CA ILE A 208 -9.44 -0.35 9.62
C ILE A 208 -9.27 -0.04 8.14
N ARG A 209 -8.07 0.35 7.75
CA ARG A 209 -7.73 0.54 6.33
C ARG A 209 -6.46 -0.19 5.97
N GLU A 210 -6.40 -0.69 4.75
CA GLU A 210 -5.21 -1.32 4.23
C GLU A 210 -4.39 -0.35 3.38
N VAL A 211 -3.14 -0.10 3.76
CA VAL A 211 -2.20 0.69 2.97
C VAL A 211 -1.73 -0.15 1.79
N LYS A 212 -1.97 0.33 0.58
CA LYS A 212 -1.55 -0.34 -0.65
C LYS A 212 -0.95 0.63 -1.63
N ARG A 213 -0.22 0.04 -2.58
CA ARG A 213 0.16 0.71 -3.84
C ARG A 213 0.99 1.97 -3.60
N PHE A 214 1.83 1.99 -2.57
CA PHE A 214 2.78 3.08 -2.36
C PHE A 214 3.83 3.01 -3.48
N VAL A 215 3.66 3.83 -4.51
CA VAL A 215 4.46 3.76 -5.72
C VAL A 215 4.79 5.16 -6.23
N HIS A 216 5.98 5.28 -6.80
CA HIS A 216 6.47 6.49 -7.45
C HIS A 216 6.49 6.26 -8.97
N ASP A 217 6.47 7.34 -9.75
CA ASP A 217 6.80 7.24 -11.18
C ASP A 217 8.21 6.63 -11.33
N HIS A 218 8.31 5.52 -12.05
CA HIS A 218 9.54 4.80 -12.32
C HIS A 218 10.51 5.64 -13.15
N ALA A 219 10.01 6.56 -13.98
CA ALA A 219 10.84 7.48 -14.75
C ALA A 219 11.49 8.57 -13.89
N MET A 220 11.06 8.75 -12.63
CA MET A 220 11.60 9.76 -11.72
C MET A 220 12.97 9.34 -11.17
N THR A 221 14.04 9.88 -11.74
CA THR A 221 15.42 9.59 -11.34
C THR A 221 15.96 10.56 -10.28
N ASP A 222 15.42 11.78 -10.20
CA ASP A 222 15.84 12.77 -9.21
C ASP A 222 15.46 12.34 -7.79
N ARG A 223 16.48 12.15 -6.94
CA ARG A 223 16.29 11.68 -5.55
C ARG A 223 15.62 12.71 -4.66
N THR A 224 15.86 14.01 -4.89
CA THR A 224 15.25 15.11 -4.14
C THR A 224 13.77 15.16 -4.42
N GLN A 225 13.39 15.09 -5.70
CA GLN A 225 12.00 15.05 -6.14
C GLN A 225 11.29 13.80 -5.63
N ARG A 226 11.93 12.64 -5.69
CA ARG A 226 11.37 11.40 -5.14
C ARG A 226 11.07 11.53 -3.64
N LEU A 227 11.99 12.10 -2.86
CA LEU A 227 11.75 12.37 -1.43
C LEU A 227 10.67 13.42 -1.20
N ARG A 228 10.59 14.47 -2.04
CA ARG A 228 9.49 15.43 -1.99
C ARG A 228 8.16 14.73 -2.17
N VAL A 229 8.01 13.93 -3.23
CA VAL A 229 6.80 13.16 -3.51
C VAL A 229 6.47 12.23 -2.35
N THR A 230 7.46 11.56 -1.74
CA THR A 230 7.24 10.75 -0.54
C THR A 230 6.63 11.59 0.59
N LEU A 231 7.22 12.74 0.95
CA LEU A 231 6.71 13.62 2.01
C LEU A 231 5.30 14.13 1.70
N GLU A 232 5.03 14.46 0.43
CA GLU A 232 3.71 14.90 -0.03
C GLU A 232 2.66 13.78 0.13
N LEU A 233 2.97 12.56 -0.30
CA LEU A 233 2.10 11.39 -0.11
C LEU A 233 1.85 11.10 1.36
N LEU A 234 2.90 11.17 2.21
CA LEU A 234 2.74 11.01 3.65
C LEU A 234 1.83 12.10 4.24
N SER A 235 1.96 13.35 3.80
CA SER A 235 1.08 14.44 4.22
C SER A 235 -0.38 14.20 3.82
N GLY A 236 -0.60 13.66 2.61
CA GLY A 236 -1.93 13.29 2.13
C GLY A 236 -2.54 12.12 2.88
N ILE A 237 -1.74 11.10 3.25
CA ILE A 237 -2.17 10.02 4.15
C ILE A 237 -2.59 10.61 5.50
N THR A 238 -1.73 11.40 6.15
CA THR A 238 -2.03 11.95 7.48
C THR A 238 -3.22 12.90 7.47
N GLY A 239 -3.33 13.73 6.42
CA GLY A 239 -4.46 14.64 6.24
C GLY A 239 -5.79 13.88 6.11
N ALA A 240 -5.83 12.85 5.27
CA ALA A 240 -7.01 12.01 5.12
C ALA A 240 -7.36 11.24 6.40
N LEU A 241 -6.36 10.73 7.13
CA LEU A 241 -6.59 10.04 8.41
C LEU A 241 -7.05 10.97 9.53
N CYS A 242 -6.62 12.23 9.51
CA CYS A 242 -7.00 13.25 10.51
C CYS A 242 -8.29 14.00 10.17
N HIS A 243 -8.85 13.81 8.97
CA HIS A 243 -10.10 14.42 8.54
C HIS A 243 -11.22 14.24 9.59
N PRO A 244 -12.08 15.25 9.85
CA PRO A 244 -13.18 15.20 10.83
C PRO A 244 -13.95 13.87 10.84
N ASP A 245 -14.33 13.41 9.66
CA ASP A 245 -15.15 12.21 9.44
C ASP A 245 -14.36 10.90 9.44
N SER A 246 -13.03 10.94 9.51
CA SER A 246 -12.22 9.72 9.55
C SER A 246 -12.45 8.97 10.86
N ARG A 247 -12.94 7.74 10.71
CA ARG A 247 -13.10 6.76 11.80
C ARG A 247 -11.95 5.76 11.86
N THR A 248 -10.91 5.95 11.06
CA THR A 248 -9.78 5.03 11.00
C THR A 248 -9.05 5.03 12.34
N ARG A 249 -8.73 3.83 12.84
CA ARG A 249 -7.99 3.58 14.09
C ARG A 249 -6.82 2.63 13.89
N MET A 250 -6.78 1.93 12.78
CA MET A 250 -5.74 0.96 12.48
C MET A 250 -5.44 0.93 10.99
N LEU A 251 -4.17 0.72 10.67
CA LEU A 251 -3.70 0.42 9.33
C LEU A 251 -3.20 -1.03 9.28
N VAL A 252 -3.47 -1.70 8.18
CA VAL A 252 -2.90 -3.01 7.85
C VAL A 252 -2.27 -2.95 6.46
N GLY A 253 -1.54 -3.99 6.07
CA GLY A 253 -0.98 -4.12 4.74
C GLY A 253 0.21 -5.06 4.76
N ASP A 254 1.00 -5.01 3.71
CA ASP A 254 2.26 -5.74 3.62
C ASP A 254 3.40 -4.84 3.15
N VAL A 255 4.62 -5.16 3.58
CA VAL A 255 5.81 -4.35 3.35
C VAL A 255 7.05 -5.21 3.16
N GLU A 256 7.99 -4.71 2.37
CA GLU A 256 9.39 -5.11 2.48
C GLU A 256 10.03 -4.39 3.67
N ARG A 257 10.71 -5.16 4.52
CA ARG A 257 11.36 -4.66 5.75
C ARG A 257 12.31 -3.49 5.49
N HIS A 258 13.05 -3.52 4.39
CA HIS A 258 14.11 -2.55 4.12
C HIS A 258 13.67 -1.31 3.31
N VAL A 259 12.45 -1.30 2.78
CA VAL A 259 11.99 -0.23 1.89
C VAL A 259 10.74 0.44 2.46
N ALA A 260 9.62 -0.27 2.47
CA ALA A 260 8.31 0.33 2.75
C ALA A 260 8.08 0.59 4.25
N LEU A 261 8.70 -0.19 5.13
CA LEU A 261 8.61 0.03 6.59
C LEU A 261 9.06 1.44 7.00
N ARG A 262 10.09 1.98 6.33
CA ARG A 262 10.60 3.32 6.61
C ARG A 262 9.51 4.40 6.48
N HIS A 263 8.59 4.27 5.53
CA HIS A 263 7.50 5.23 5.34
C HIS A 263 6.52 5.21 6.52
N LEU A 264 6.20 4.03 7.05
CA LEU A 264 5.38 3.89 8.26
C LEU A 264 6.09 4.49 9.48
N MET A 265 7.42 4.31 9.56
CA MET A 265 8.21 4.93 10.63
C MET A 265 8.21 6.45 10.58
N LEU A 266 8.17 7.05 9.39
CA LEU A 266 8.10 8.50 9.22
C LEU A 266 6.74 9.09 9.66
N LEU A 267 5.70 8.26 9.77
CA LEU A 267 4.42 8.62 10.37
C LEU A 267 4.42 8.48 11.90
N GLY A 268 5.51 7.94 12.46
CA GLY A 268 5.68 7.64 13.88
C GLY A 268 4.77 6.56 14.42
N LEU A 269 4.27 5.69 13.55
CA LEU A 269 3.37 4.62 13.96
C LEU A 269 4.10 3.55 14.77
N GLU A 270 3.37 2.93 15.69
CA GLU A 270 3.74 1.65 16.28
C GLU A 270 3.33 0.55 15.30
N VAL A 271 4.33 -0.15 14.75
CA VAL A 271 4.15 -1.15 13.70
C VAL A 271 4.47 -2.53 14.25
N HIS A 272 3.52 -3.45 14.17
CA HIS A 272 3.71 -4.87 14.43
C HIS A 272 3.91 -5.59 13.11
N LEU A 273 5.11 -6.08 12.85
CA LEU A 273 5.42 -6.96 11.72
C LEU A 273 5.14 -8.40 12.12
N VAL A 274 4.42 -9.13 11.28
CA VAL A 274 4.14 -10.54 11.50
C VAL A 274 5.15 -11.37 10.71
N GLU A 275 5.94 -12.18 11.42
CA GLU A 275 6.96 -13.07 10.86
C GLU A 275 6.44 -14.50 10.76
N GLY A 276 7.13 -15.36 10.00
CA GLY A 276 6.71 -16.75 9.79
C GLY A 276 5.64 -16.97 8.71
N THR A 277 5.19 -15.91 8.02
CA THR A 277 4.19 -16.02 6.94
C THR A 277 4.84 -16.10 5.56
N THR A 278 4.21 -16.79 4.61
CA THR A 278 4.56 -16.74 3.18
C THR A 278 3.30 -16.37 2.39
N PRO A 279 3.28 -15.23 1.69
CA PRO A 279 2.13 -14.87 0.86
C PRO A 279 1.99 -15.84 -0.32
N ASP A 280 0.76 -16.25 -0.61
CA ASP A 280 0.41 -17.11 -1.73
C ASP A 280 -0.74 -16.49 -2.51
N LEU A 281 -0.42 -15.91 -3.65
CA LEU A 281 -1.41 -15.58 -4.67
C LEU A 281 -1.34 -16.63 -5.77
N GLY A 282 -2.50 -17.09 -6.25
CA GLY A 282 -2.55 -18.04 -7.34
C GLY A 282 -1.83 -17.52 -8.60
N PRO A 283 -1.29 -18.40 -9.46
CA PRO A 283 -0.50 -18.01 -10.64
C PRO A 283 -1.30 -17.24 -11.70
N THR A 284 -2.63 -17.23 -11.60
CA THR A 284 -3.54 -16.47 -12.45
C THR A 284 -3.87 -15.08 -11.90
N ASP A 285 -3.31 -14.71 -10.75
CA ASP A 285 -3.41 -13.38 -10.18
C ASP A 285 -2.42 -12.42 -10.87
N LEU A 286 -2.92 -11.23 -11.23
CA LEU A 286 -2.12 -10.20 -11.89
C LEU A 286 -0.86 -9.83 -11.08
N MET A 287 -0.96 -9.83 -9.75
CA MET A 287 0.08 -9.44 -8.81
C MET A 287 0.87 -10.62 -8.25
N HIS A 288 0.64 -11.84 -8.72
CA HIS A 288 1.43 -13.01 -8.36
C HIS A 288 2.96 -12.77 -8.45
N PRO A 289 3.50 -12.13 -9.53
CA PRO A 289 4.94 -11.88 -9.63
C PRO A 289 5.53 -11.11 -8.44
N MET A 290 4.76 -10.19 -7.84
CA MET A 290 5.20 -9.41 -6.69
C MET A 290 5.60 -10.30 -5.50
N TYR A 291 4.94 -11.43 -5.29
CA TYR A 291 5.19 -12.29 -4.12
C TYR A 291 6.22 -13.39 -4.36
N VAL A 292 6.55 -13.69 -5.63
CA VAL A 292 7.58 -14.68 -5.98
C VAL A 292 8.94 -14.06 -6.31
N THR A 293 8.97 -12.78 -6.70
CA THR A 293 10.21 -12.08 -7.10
C THR A 293 10.86 -11.29 -5.98
N ARG A 294 10.08 -10.87 -4.97
CA ARG A 294 10.58 -10.07 -3.84
C ARG A 294 11.17 -10.96 -2.77
N GLU A 295 12.25 -10.49 -2.14
CA GLU A 295 13.05 -11.28 -1.19
C GLU A 295 12.24 -11.71 0.05
N LYS A 296 11.39 -10.83 0.59
CA LYS A 296 10.40 -11.15 1.63
C LYS A 296 9.39 -10.02 1.81
N VAL A 297 8.11 -10.35 1.71
CA VAL A 297 7.00 -9.42 1.98
C VAL A 297 6.32 -9.88 3.28
N LEU A 298 6.27 -8.98 4.26
CA LEU A 298 5.72 -9.26 5.59
C LEU A 298 4.44 -8.46 5.82
N PRO A 299 3.38 -9.07 6.34
CA PRO A 299 2.21 -8.32 6.71
C PRO A 299 2.47 -7.53 7.99
N PHE A 300 1.79 -6.39 8.12
CA PHE A 300 1.92 -5.51 9.27
C PHE A 300 0.57 -5.05 9.79
N ILE A 301 0.59 -4.65 11.05
CA ILE A 301 -0.52 -3.96 11.72
C ILE A 301 0.05 -2.73 12.38
N ALA A 302 -0.56 -1.57 12.16
CA ALA A 302 -0.14 -0.31 12.77
C ALA A 302 -1.34 0.37 13.44
N VAL A 303 -1.22 0.58 14.75
CA VAL A 303 -2.27 1.26 15.53
C VAL A 303 -2.10 2.77 15.37
N LEU A 304 -3.18 3.47 15.03
CA LEU A 304 -3.15 4.92 15.00
C LEU A 304 -3.20 5.47 16.42
N PRO A 305 -2.40 6.50 16.75
CA PRO A 305 -2.47 7.12 18.06
C PRO A 305 -3.81 7.85 18.26
N PRO A 306 -4.13 8.29 19.50
CA PRO A 306 -5.30 9.13 19.76
C PRO A 306 -5.36 10.35 18.83
N ARG A 307 -6.56 10.84 18.55
CA ARG A 307 -6.77 11.89 17.53
C ARG A 307 -5.89 13.13 17.72
N GLU A 308 -5.76 13.63 18.95
CA GLU A 308 -4.93 14.80 19.26
C GLU A 308 -3.46 14.57 18.90
N GLU A 309 -2.96 13.38 19.24
CA GLU A 309 -1.60 12.96 18.89
C GLU A 309 -1.46 12.81 17.36
N ALA A 310 -2.41 12.16 16.70
CA ALA A 310 -2.40 12.00 15.25
C ALA A 310 -2.34 13.35 14.52
N VAL A 311 -3.14 14.33 14.96
CA VAL A 311 -3.13 15.71 14.42
C VAL A 311 -1.77 16.38 14.66
N ARG A 312 -1.19 16.24 15.86
CA ARG A 312 0.14 16.78 16.16
C ARG A 312 1.22 16.19 15.25
N ARG A 313 1.17 14.88 14.99
CA ARG A 313 2.10 14.19 14.09
C ARG A 313 1.87 14.57 12.63
N ALA A 314 0.62 14.71 12.20
CA ALA A 314 0.29 15.21 10.87
C ALA A 314 0.90 16.60 10.62
N ALA A 315 0.81 17.50 11.60
CA ALA A 315 1.42 18.83 11.50
C ALA A 315 2.96 18.77 11.38
N LEU A 316 3.63 17.77 11.97
CA LEU A 316 5.07 17.54 11.78
C LEU A 316 5.39 17.08 10.36
N VAL A 317 4.60 16.15 9.81
CA VAL A 317 4.72 15.68 8.42
C VAL A 317 4.46 16.81 7.44
N GLU A 318 3.44 17.64 7.65
CA GLU A 318 3.16 18.82 6.82
C GLU A 318 4.30 19.84 6.85
N ARG A 319 4.90 20.11 8.02
CA ARG A 319 6.08 20.97 8.11
C ARG A 319 7.25 20.40 7.31
N ALA A 320 7.46 19.09 7.38
CA ALA A 320 8.50 18.43 6.59
C ALA A 320 8.20 18.53 5.08
N ALA A 321 6.95 18.35 4.66
CA ALA A 321 6.51 18.48 3.28
C ALA A 321 6.69 19.92 2.73
N THR A 322 6.54 20.95 3.57
CA THR A 322 6.78 22.36 3.18
C THR A 322 8.26 22.74 3.14
N ALA A 323 9.14 22.02 3.86
CA ALA A 323 10.54 22.40 3.98
C ALA A 323 11.26 22.41 2.63
N PRO A 324 12.08 23.43 2.30
CA PRO A 324 12.75 23.54 1.00
C PRO A 324 13.80 22.45 0.75
N ALA A 325 14.33 21.82 1.80
CA ALA A 325 15.36 20.78 1.73
C ALA A 325 14.80 19.42 2.21
N PRO A 326 14.26 18.56 1.31
CA PRO A 326 13.62 17.29 1.68
C PRO A 326 14.47 16.36 2.54
N PHE A 327 15.76 16.23 2.23
CA PHE A 327 16.67 15.34 2.98
C PHE A 327 16.80 15.75 4.44
N ARG A 328 16.98 17.06 4.69
CA ARG A 328 17.02 17.59 6.05
C ARG A 328 15.68 17.40 6.75
N ALA A 329 14.58 17.68 6.05
CA ALA A 329 13.24 17.52 6.58
C ALA A 329 12.94 16.08 7.02
N VAL A 330 13.31 15.08 6.21
CA VAL A 330 13.16 13.66 6.56
C VAL A 330 13.98 13.31 7.80
N ARG A 331 15.23 13.77 7.88
CA ARG A 331 16.08 13.51 9.06
C ARG A 331 15.49 14.12 10.32
N ASP A 332 15.06 15.37 10.25
CA ASP A 332 14.49 16.10 11.38
C ASP A 332 13.13 15.47 11.80
N LEU A 333 12.35 14.98 10.83
CA LEU A 333 11.13 14.20 11.07
C LEU A 333 11.41 12.88 11.77
N MET A 334 12.42 12.11 11.31
CA MET A 334 12.84 10.87 11.98
C MET A 334 13.28 11.11 13.43
N GLY A 335 13.96 12.22 13.70
CA GLY A 335 14.33 12.62 15.06
C GLY A 335 13.14 13.01 15.95
N SER A 336 12.02 13.43 15.35
CA SER A 336 10.84 13.92 16.07
C SER A 336 9.75 12.86 16.24
N LEU A 337 9.63 11.93 15.29
CA LEU A 337 8.52 11.00 15.18
C LEU A 337 8.94 9.53 15.25
N ALA A 338 10.15 9.16 15.66
CA ALA A 338 10.61 7.77 15.59
C ALA A 338 9.57 6.76 16.11
N GLY A 339 8.88 6.08 15.19
CA GLY A 339 7.93 5.03 15.56
C GLY A 339 8.67 3.81 16.11
N THR A 340 7.92 2.81 16.54
CA THR A 340 8.45 1.54 17.02
C THR A 340 8.08 0.40 16.08
N VAL A 341 8.95 -0.61 16.01
CA VAL A 341 8.69 -1.85 15.27
C VAL A 341 8.76 -3.00 16.24
N HIS A 342 7.70 -3.80 16.28
CA HIS A 342 7.59 -5.02 17.06
C HIS A 342 7.45 -6.21 16.10
N SER A 343 8.09 -7.33 16.41
CA SER A 343 7.91 -8.59 15.67
C SER A 343 6.91 -9.48 16.40
N ILE A 344 6.00 -10.09 15.64
CA ILE A 344 5.09 -11.14 16.09
C ILE A 344 5.44 -12.40 15.30
N GLU A 345 6.01 -13.41 15.94
CA GLU A 345 6.26 -14.70 15.30
C GLU A 345 4.97 -15.53 15.28
N VAL A 346 4.53 -15.98 14.10
CA VAL A 346 3.49 -17.00 13.98
C VAL A 346 4.12 -18.33 13.60
N ALA A 347 3.68 -19.42 14.26
CA ALA A 347 4.06 -20.76 13.86
C ALA A 347 3.45 -21.04 12.47
N ALA A 348 4.31 -21.36 11.51
CA ALA A 348 3.94 -21.72 10.15
C ALA A 348 3.21 -23.06 10.06
#